data_AF-A0A849B5B5-F1
#
_entry.id   AF-A0A849B5B5-F1
#
_cell.length_a   1.000
_cell.length_b   1.000
_cell.length_c   1.000
_cell.angle_alpha   90.00
_cell.angle_beta   90.00
_cell.angle_gamma   90.00
#
_symmetry.space_group_name_H-M   'P 1'
#
loop_
_entity.id
_entity.type
_entity.pdbx_description
1 polymer ?
#
loop_
_entity_poly.entity_id
_entity_poly.type
_entity_poly.pdbx_seq_one_letter_code
_entity_poly.pdbx_strand_id
1 'polypeptide(L)'
;MLNKLAGLFKSSKPSPEQLFLEENNIQFNQEQGYIVDGIVVNELSERLSYFSNRKLTQFDDLKALYFTAMIINEKIDLEIASQRFVTRLGNTEENLLQLKQIIQKLNDYYRNFLREK
;
A
#
# COMPACT_ATOMS: atom_id res chain seq x y z
N MET A 1 29.39 19.98 32.99
CA MET A 1 30.16 19.13 32.07
C MET A 1 29.27 18.02 31.51
N LEU A 2 28.46 18.33 30.49
CA LEU A 2 27.57 17.38 29.80
C LEU A 2 28.14 17.01 28.41
N ASN A 3 29.46 16.88 28.34
CA ASN A 3 30.14 16.32 27.18
C ASN A 3 30.24 14.81 27.38
N LYS A 4 29.32 14.02 26.77
CA LYS A 4 29.59 12.60 26.39
C LYS A 4 28.45 11.81 25.72
N LEU A 5 27.46 12.42 25.07
CA LEU A 5 26.47 11.65 24.30
C LEU A 5 26.28 12.07 22.83
N ALA A 6 27.01 13.09 22.35
CA ALA A 6 26.95 13.55 20.96
C ALA A 6 27.74 12.67 19.95
N GLY A 7 28.09 11.43 20.30
CA GLY A 7 29.10 10.64 19.58
C GLY A 7 28.62 9.41 18.81
N LEU A 8 27.32 9.11 18.72
CA LEU A 8 26.85 7.81 18.22
C LEU A 8 25.76 7.84 17.14
N PHE A 9 25.33 9.01 16.68
CA PHE A 9 24.57 9.10 15.43
C PHE A 9 25.54 9.28 14.27
N LYS A 10 26.06 8.16 13.75
CA LYS A 10 26.51 8.13 12.36
C LYS A 10 25.31 8.51 11.52
N SER A 11 25.26 9.75 11.06
CA SER A 11 24.30 10.25 10.08
C SER A 11 24.56 9.57 8.74
N SER A 12 24.19 8.30 8.59
CA SER A 12 23.98 7.74 7.26
C SER A 12 22.79 8.48 6.68
N LYS A 13 22.98 9.22 5.59
CA LYS A 13 21.86 9.75 4.82
C LYS A 13 20.89 8.60 4.56
N PRO A 14 19.57 8.78 4.76
CA PRO A 14 18.60 7.73 4.50
C PRO A 14 18.74 7.26 3.05
N SER A 15 18.60 5.95 2.83
CA SER A 15 18.64 5.41 1.47
C SER A 15 17.46 5.98 0.65
N PRO A 16 17.53 6.00 -0.70
CA PRO A 16 16.40 6.39 -1.52
C PRO A 16 15.13 5.58 -1.23
N GLU A 17 15.28 4.31 -0.84
CA GLU A 17 14.18 3.45 -0.43
C GLU A 17 13.55 3.91 0.89
N GLN A 18 14.39 4.21 1.90
CA GLN A 18 13.91 4.70 3.20
C GLN A 18 13.17 6.03 3.06
N LEU A 19 13.71 6.95 2.26
CA LEU A 19 13.04 8.22 1.94
C LEU A 19 11.69 7.99 1.26
N PHE A 20 11.63 7.09 0.27
CA PHE A 20 10.37 6.78 -0.41
C PHE A 20 9.32 6.22 0.55
N LEU A 21 9.71 5.29 1.43
CA LEU A 21 8.81 4.69 2.42
C LEU A 21 8.30 5.77 3.41
N GLU A 22 9.18 6.66 3.88
CA GLU A 22 8.80 7.76 4.77
C GLU A 22 7.86 8.77 4.10
N GLU A 23 8.21 9.25 2.90
CA GLU A 23 7.40 10.22 2.14
C GLU A 23 6.01 9.69 1.77
N ASN A 24 5.88 8.38 1.57
CA ASN A 24 4.62 7.73 1.22
C ASN A 24 3.88 7.13 2.43
N ASN A 25 4.40 7.31 3.65
CA ASN A 25 3.88 6.73 4.89
C ASN A 25 3.69 5.21 4.83
N ILE A 26 4.64 4.50 4.22
CA ILE A 26 4.64 3.04 4.09
C ILE A 26 5.51 2.45 5.21
N GLN A 27 4.93 1.53 5.96
CA GLN A 27 5.63 0.73 6.96
C GLN A 27 5.32 -0.75 6.73
N PHE A 28 6.16 -1.63 7.26
CA PHE A 28 5.93 -3.07 7.22
C PHE A 28 6.08 -3.66 8.62
N ASN A 29 5.06 -4.41 9.03
CA ASN A 29 5.03 -5.15 10.28
C ASN A 29 4.94 -6.65 9.96
N GLN A 30 5.72 -7.48 10.67
CA GLN A 30 5.77 -8.93 10.39
C GLN A 30 4.45 -9.66 10.68
N GLU A 31 3.64 -9.19 11.63
CA GLU A 31 2.37 -9.80 12.01
C GLU A 31 1.20 -9.22 11.21
N GLN A 32 1.22 -7.92 10.94
CA GLN A 32 0.10 -7.18 10.33
C GLN A 32 0.25 -6.98 8.80
N GLY A 33 1.47 -7.11 8.27
CA GLY A 33 1.80 -6.80 6.88
C GLY A 33 2.08 -5.31 6.65
N TYR A 34 1.76 -4.84 5.45
CA TYR A 34 1.97 -3.43 5.10
C TYR A 34 1.01 -2.49 5.85
N ILE A 35 1.51 -1.33 6.23
CA ILE A 35 0.75 -0.23 6.80
C ILE A 35 0.99 0.98 5.90
N VAL A 36 -0.08 1.59 5.37
CA VAL A 36 0.01 2.75 4.47
C VAL A 36 -0.89 3.86 5.01
N ASP A 37 -0.32 5.05 5.22
CA ASP A 37 -1.03 6.18 5.85
C ASP A 37 -1.70 5.82 7.19
N GLY A 38 -1.05 4.92 7.96
CA GLY A 38 -1.55 4.42 9.25
C GLY A 38 -2.61 3.31 9.14
N ILE A 39 -2.98 2.88 7.94
CA ILE A 39 -3.96 1.81 7.71
C ILE A 39 -3.24 0.48 7.56
N VAL A 40 -3.57 -0.52 8.37
CA VAL A 40 -3.15 -1.91 8.17
C VAL A 40 -3.86 -2.43 6.91
N VAL A 41 -3.16 -2.48 5.77
CA VAL A 41 -3.84 -2.66 4.48
C VAL A 41 -4.50 -4.03 4.34
N ASN A 42 -4.02 -5.04 5.08
CA ASN A 42 -4.62 -6.36 5.12
C ASN A 42 -6.02 -6.39 5.76
N GLU A 43 -6.45 -5.33 6.44
CA GLU A 43 -7.85 -5.15 6.85
C GLU A 43 -8.77 -4.88 5.64
N LEU A 44 -8.21 -4.45 4.50
CA LEU A 44 -8.92 -4.21 3.24
C LEU A 44 -8.90 -5.44 2.31
N SER A 45 -8.38 -6.58 2.77
CA SER A 45 -8.20 -7.80 1.98
C SER A 45 -9.47 -8.32 1.32
N GLU A 46 -10.64 -8.09 1.95
CA GLU A 46 -11.90 -8.49 1.35
C GLU A 46 -12.24 -7.67 0.09
N ARG A 47 -11.99 -6.35 0.12
CA ARG A 47 -12.13 -5.48 -1.07
C ARG A 47 -11.14 -5.90 -2.14
N LEU A 48 -9.89 -6.18 -1.76
CA LEU A 48 -8.86 -6.66 -2.67
C LEU A 48 -9.29 -7.96 -3.35
N SER A 49 -9.83 -8.92 -2.59
CA SER A 49 -10.32 -10.18 -3.13
C SER A 49 -11.48 -9.99 -4.09
N TYR A 50 -12.42 -9.10 -3.76
CA TYR A 50 -13.53 -8.77 -4.65
C TYR A 50 -13.05 -8.15 -5.98
N PHE A 51 -12.21 -7.12 -5.92
CA PHE A 51 -11.75 -6.42 -7.11
C PHE A 51 -10.72 -7.22 -7.93
N SER A 52 -9.96 -8.11 -7.31
CA SER A 52 -9.00 -8.97 -8.02
C SER A 52 -9.64 -10.20 -8.68
N ASN A 53 -10.96 -10.40 -8.58
CA ASN A 53 -11.62 -11.67 -8.93
C ASN A 53 -11.06 -12.87 -8.13
N ARG A 54 -10.84 -12.68 -6.83
CA ARG A 54 -10.29 -13.67 -5.89
C ARG A 54 -8.86 -14.12 -6.19
N LYS A 55 -8.15 -13.42 -7.08
CA LYS A 55 -6.74 -13.71 -7.39
C LYS A 55 -5.81 -13.33 -6.25
N LEU A 56 -6.19 -12.34 -5.45
CA LEU A 56 -5.43 -11.86 -4.30
C LEU A 56 -6.31 -11.89 -3.05
N THR A 57 -5.73 -12.32 -1.94
CA THR A 57 -6.40 -12.36 -0.63
C THR A 57 -5.72 -11.50 0.42
N GLN A 58 -4.58 -10.90 0.10
CA GLN A 58 -3.79 -10.03 0.97
C GLN A 58 -2.86 -9.16 0.12
N PHE A 59 -2.30 -8.11 0.72
CA PHE A 59 -1.41 -7.16 0.04
C PHE A 59 0.08 -7.52 0.12
N ASP A 60 0.43 -8.59 0.83
CA ASP A 60 1.84 -8.91 1.12
C ASP A 60 2.63 -9.33 -0.13
N ASP A 61 1.96 -9.91 -1.14
CA ASP A 61 2.58 -10.20 -2.44
C ASP A 61 2.49 -8.97 -3.37
N LEU A 62 3.46 -8.05 -3.20
CA LEU A 62 3.54 -6.84 -3.99
C LEU A 62 3.74 -7.09 -5.50
N LYS A 63 4.37 -8.21 -5.87
CA LYS A 63 4.53 -8.59 -7.28
C LYS A 63 3.18 -8.96 -7.89
N ALA A 64 2.41 -9.80 -7.20
CA ALA A 64 1.08 -10.18 -7.65
C ALA A 64 0.10 -9.01 -7.63
N LEU A 65 0.21 -8.12 -6.63
CA LEU A 65 -0.53 -6.85 -6.57
C LEU A 65 -0.23 -5.99 -7.81
N TYR A 66 1.04 -5.77 -8.13
CA TYR A 66 1.47 -4.99 -9.29
C TYR A 66 0.88 -5.50 -10.60
N PHE A 67 0.93 -6.81 -10.85
CA PHE A 67 0.38 -7.40 -12.08
C PHE A 67 -1.15 -7.43 -12.13
N THR A 68 -1.83 -7.36 -10.98
CA THR A 68 -3.30 -7.42 -10.91
C THR A 68 -3.92 -6.02 -10.81
N ALA A 69 -3.13 -4.99 -10.47
CA ALA A 69 -3.62 -3.65 -10.17
C ALA A 69 -4.42 -2.99 -11.30
N MET A 70 -4.08 -3.26 -12.57
CA MET A 70 -4.87 -2.74 -13.71
C MET A 70 -6.34 -3.20 -13.63
N ILE A 71 -6.56 -4.51 -13.42
CA ILE A 71 -7.90 -5.10 -13.32
C ILE A 71 -8.64 -4.57 -12.08
N ILE A 72 -7.92 -4.42 -10.96
CA ILE A 72 -8.49 -3.89 -9.72
C ILE A 72 -8.97 -2.45 -9.93
N ASN A 73 -8.10 -1.59 -10.49
CA ASN A 73 -8.42 -0.19 -10.74
C ASN A 73 -9.59 -0.02 -11.69
N GLU A 74 -9.63 -0.79 -12.78
CA GLU A 74 -10.75 -0.75 -13.73
C GLU A 74 -12.09 -1.08 -13.06
N LYS A 75 -12.13 -2.10 -12.20
CA LYS A 75 -13.35 -2.45 -11.48
C LYS A 75 -13.75 -1.43 -10.43
N ILE A 76 -12.79 -0.84 -9.73
CA ILE A 76 -13.05 0.28 -8.82
C ILE A 76 -13.67 1.45 -9.60
N ASP A 77 -13.10 1.78 -10.75
CA ASP A 77 -13.59 2.88 -11.61
C ASP A 77 -15.01 2.61 -12.12
N LEU A 78 -15.31 1.36 -12.50
CA LEU A 78 -16.68 0.96 -12.87
C LEU A 78 -17.66 1.10 -11.70
N GLU A 79 -17.26 0.74 -10.49
CA GLU A 79 -18.11 0.86 -9.30
C GLU A 79 -18.40 2.33 -8.96
N ILE A 80 -17.36 3.19 -9.02
CA ILE A 80 -17.50 4.64 -8.84
C ILE A 80 -18.37 5.25 -9.94
N ALA A 81 -18.10 4.96 -11.21
CA ALA A 81 -18.84 5.54 -12.34
C ALA A 81 -20.32 5.13 -12.33
N SER A 82 -20.62 3.89 -11.91
CA SER A 82 -22.00 3.41 -11.81
C SER A 82 -22.73 3.88 -10.55
N GLN A 83 -22.00 4.39 -9.55
CA GLN A 83 -22.53 4.76 -8.22
C GLN A 83 -23.29 3.59 -7.54
N ARG A 84 -22.96 2.35 -7.90
CA ARG A 84 -23.55 1.12 -7.35
C ARG A 84 -22.57 0.42 -6.44
N PHE A 85 -22.38 0.99 -5.26
CA PHE A 85 -21.42 0.49 -4.30
C PHE A 85 -21.85 -0.84 -3.66
N VAL A 86 -20.89 -1.74 -3.48
CA VAL A 86 -21.11 -3.01 -2.78
C VAL A 86 -21.29 -2.75 -1.28
N THR A 87 -22.55 -2.74 -0.83
CA THR A 87 -22.91 -2.45 0.57
C THR A 87 -22.22 -3.37 1.58
N ARG A 88 -22.07 -4.65 1.24
CA ARG A 88 -21.45 -5.66 2.12
C ARG A 88 -19.98 -5.34 2.43
N LEU A 89 -19.29 -4.64 1.50
CA LEU A 89 -17.91 -4.20 1.67
C LEU A 89 -17.82 -2.78 2.25
N GLY A 90 -18.97 -2.15 2.55
CA GLY A 90 -19.02 -0.75 2.98
C GLY A 90 -18.36 0.19 1.97
N ASN A 91 -18.43 -0.11 0.68
CA ASN A 91 -17.78 0.70 -0.35
C ASN A 91 -18.44 2.07 -0.45
N THR A 92 -17.61 3.09 -0.61
CA THR A 92 -17.98 4.48 -0.90
C THR A 92 -16.97 5.01 -1.90
N GLU A 93 -17.31 6.09 -2.61
CA GLU A 93 -16.35 6.71 -3.53
C GLU A 93 -15.05 7.09 -2.82
N GLU A 94 -15.14 7.69 -1.63
CA GLU A 94 -13.98 8.10 -0.83
C GLU A 94 -13.05 6.93 -0.49
N ASN A 95 -13.57 5.83 0.06
CA ASN A 95 -12.72 4.71 0.45
C ASN A 95 -12.19 3.92 -0.75
N LEU A 96 -12.88 3.95 -1.89
CA LEU A 96 -12.41 3.36 -3.12
C LEU A 96 -11.27 4.18 -3.74
N LEU A 97 -11.35 5.51 -3.69
CA LEU A 97 -10.25 6.39 -4.08
C LEU A 97 -9.04 6.21 -3.15
N GLN A 98 -9.26 6.08 -1.85
CA GLN A 98 -8.19 5.75 -0.88
C GLN A 98 -7.55 4.40 -1.21
N LEU A 99 -8.34 3.37 -1.52
CA LEU A 99 -7.82 2.05 -1.91
C LEU A 99 -6.94 2.15 -3.16
N LYS A 100 -7.33 2.93 -4.18
CA LYS A 100 -6.50 3.16 -5.37
C LYS A 100 -5.17 3.81 -5.02
N GLN A 101 -5.17 4.82 -4.14
CA GLN A 101 -3.95 5.50 -3.70
C GLN A 101 -3.01 4.54 -2.94
N ILE A 102 -3.54 3.69 -2.06
CA ILE A 102 -2.76 2.67 -1.35
C ILE A 102 -2.12 1.70 -2.35
N ILE A 103 -2.90 1.17 -3.30
CA ILE A 103 -2.39 0.24 -4.33
C ILE A 103 -1.30 0.91 -5.16
N GLN A 104 -1.48 2.18 -5.53
CA GLN A 104 -0.48 2.94 -6.28
C GLN A 104 0.83 3.04 -5.50
N LYS A 105 0.80 3.48 -4.24
CA LYS A 105 1.99 3.61 -3.38
C LYS A 105 2.76 2.29 -3.27
N LEU A 106 2.05 1.19 -3.04
CA LEU A 106 2.64 -0.15 -2.92
C LEU A 106 3.22 -0.64 -4.26
N ASN A 107 2.56 -0.36 -5.38
CA ASN A 107 3.07 -0.70 -6.71
C ASN A 107 4.30 0.12 -7.09
N ASP A 108 4.31 1.40 -6.78
CA ASP A 108 5.44 2.29 -7.02
C ASP A 108 6.64 1.86 -6.16
N TYR A 109 6.41 1.48 -4.89
CA TYR A 109 7.43 0.88 -4.04
C TYR A 109 8.03 -0.39 -4.69
N TYR A 110 7.17 -1.33 -5.08
CA TYR A 110 7.61 -2.56 -5.73
C TYR A 110 8.41 -2.28 -7.00
N ARG A 111 7.89 -1.43 -7.89
CA ARG A 111 8.51 -1.10 -9.17
C ARG A 111 9.88 -0.45 -9.02
N ASN A 112 10.03 0.45 -8.05
CA ASN A 112 11.22 1.27 -7.91
C ASN A 112 12.34 0.57 -7.11
N PHE A 113 11.98 -0.31 -6.17
CA PHE A 113 12.94 -0.84 -5.19
C PHE A 113 13.02 -2.36 -5.12
N LEU A 114 11.94 -3.09 -5.40
CA LEU A 114 11.90 -4.55 -5.18
C LEU A 114 11.92 -5.38 -6.46
N ARG A 115 11.46 -4.82 -7.58
CA ARG A 115 11.41 -5.52 -8.86
C ARG A 115 12.85 -5.78 -9.34
N GLU A 116 13.17 -7.05 -9.57
CA GLU A 116 14.42 -7.44 -10.23
C GLU A 116 14.57 -6.69 -11.56
N LYS A 117 15.75 -6.12 -11.80
CA LYS A 117 16.07 -5.35 -13.00
C LYS A 117 16.27 -6.24 -14.21
#